data_AF-A0A2R6LNQ2-F1
#
_entry.id   AF-A0A2R6LNQ2-F1
#
_cell.length_a   1.000
_cell.length_b   1.000
_cell.length_c   1.000
_cell.angle_alpha   90.00
_cell.angle_beta   90.00
_cell.angle_gamma   90.00
#
_symmetry.space_group_name_H-M   'P 1'
#
loop_
_entity.id
_entity.type
_entity.pdbx_description
1 polymer ?
#
loop_
_entity_poly.entity_id
_entity_poly.type
_entity_poly.pdbx_seq_one_letter_code
_entity_poly.pdbx_strand_id
1 'polypeptide(L)'
;MPTENAVGSDPGETDGRAERARTERMDVESAGPDAYLVTGESDERYVVDLAARDCTCPDHTYRDEQCKHLRRVAIEVTEGRVAPPGRVFRPCVACGERVTLAPNGETGRSNGDEAVTVPTPVLCAAHAFAPGDRVRDREYGDELIVV
;
A
#
# COMPACT_ATOMS: atom_id res chain seq x y z
N MET A 1 3.68 -65.91 -4.54
CA MET A 1 2.24 -65.58 -4.60
C MET A 1 1.67 -65.98 -3.24
N PRO A 2 0.93 -65.13 -2.48
CA PRO A 2 0.35 -63.80 -2.75
C PRO A 2 1.12 -62.65 -2.04
N THR A 3 1.20 -61.39 -2.55
CA THR A 3 0.28 -60.21 -2.41
C THR A 3 0.17 -59.74 -0.94
N GLU A 4 0.29 -58.47 -0.52
CA GLU A 4 -0.45 -57.27 -0.94
C GLU A 4 0.23 -55.96 -0.48
N ASN A 5 0.03 -54.91 -1.29
CA ASN A 5 0.34 -53.50 -1.02
C ASN A 5 -0.41 -52.95 0.20
N ALA A 6 0.23 -52.07 0.96
CA ALA A 6 -0.46 -51.03 1.72
C ALA A 6 0.44 -49.77 1.77
N VAL A 7 0.35 -48.95 0.73
CA VAL A 7 0.73 -47.53 0.80
C VAL A 7 -0.30 -46.85 1.70
N GLY A 8 0.07 -46.64 2.96
CA GLY A 8 -0.68 -45.76 3.85
C GLY A 8 -0.33 -44.33 3.51
N SER A 9 -1.19 -43.64 2.76
CA SER A 9 -1.19 -42.18 2.72
C SER A 9 -1.54 -41.68 4.13
N ASP A 10 -0.56 -41.07 4.79
CA ASP A 10 -0.73 -40.40 6.07
C ASP A 10 -1.62 -39.16 5.89
N PRO A 11 -2.77 -39.05 6.58
CA PRO A 11 -3.66 -37.89 6.47
C PRO A 11 -3.23 -36.70 7.35
N GLY A 12 -1.97 -36.63 7.81
CA GLY A 12 -1.48 -35.58 8.72
C GLY A 12 -0.73 -34.41 8.07
N GLU A 13 -0.34 -34.47 6.80
CA GLU A 13 0.58 -33.48 6.20
C GLU A 13 -0.06 -32.21 5.61
N THR A 14 -1.39 -32.10 5.54
CA THR A 14 -2.04 -31.01 4.79
C THR A 14 -2.60 -29.84 5.61
N ASP A 15 -2.78 -29.98 6.93
CA ASP A 15 -3.44 -28.94 7.75
C ASP A 15 -2.47 -27.81 8.14
N GLY A 16 -1.22 -28.16 8.48
CA GLY A 16 -0.21 -27.20 8.94
C GLY A 16 0.31 -26.21 7.88
N ARG A 17 0.05 -26.44 6.59
CA ARG A 17 0.41 -25.49 5.50
C ARG A 17 -0.68 -24.43 5.31
N ALA A 18 -1.94 -24.82 5.47
CA ALA A 18 -3.09 -23.93 5.31
C ALA A 18 -3.29 -23.03 6.53
N GLU A 19 -2.97 -23.50 7.74
CA GLU A 19 -2.96 -22.68 8.95
C GLU A 19 -1.79 -21.70 8.99
N ARG A 20 -0.57 -22.12 8.60
CA ARG A 20 0.59 -21.21 8.51
C ARG A 20 0.37 -20.07 7.53
N ALA A 21 -0.29 -20.33 6.40
CA ALA A 21 -0.66 -19.30 5.44
C ALA A 21 -1.65 -18.25 6.00
N ARG A 22 -2.31 -18.51 7.14
CA ARG A 22 -3.31 -17.61 7.77
C ARG A 22 -2.72 -16.82 8.95
N THR A 23 -1.60 -17.25 9.53
CA THR A 23 -1.06 -16.71 10.80
C THR A 23 0.31 -16.05 10.69
N GLU A 24 1.03 -16.20 9.57
CA GLU A 24 2.33 -15.54 9.39
C GLU A 24 2.19 -14.02 9.47
N ARG A 25 2.91 -13.42 10.42
CA ARG A 25 3.00 -11.96 10.54
C ARG A 25 3.72 -11.41 9.31
N MET A 26 3.00 -10.63 8.53
CA MET A 26 3.54 -9.90 7.39
C MET A 26 3.34 -8.41 7.61
N ASP A 27 4.44 -7.68 7.57
CA ASP A 27 4.46 -6.22 7.56
C ASP A 27 4.48 -5.71 6.12
N VAL A 28 3.73 -4.64 5.85
CA VAL A 28 3.63 -4.05 4.50
C VAL A 28 3.94 -2.58 4.57
N GLU A 29 4.94 -2.17 3.81
CA GLU A 29 5.40 -0.78 3.73
C GLU A 29 5.31 -0.31 2.28
N SER A 30 4.91 0.94 2.06
CA SER A 30 4.98 1.55 0.72
C SER A 30 6.44 1.81 0.36
N ALA A 31 6.92 1.20 -0.73
CA ALA A 31 8.28 1.37 -1.25
C ALA A 31 8.34 2.34 -2.45
N GLY A 32 7.19 2.67 -3.03
CA GLY A 32 7.02 3.61 -4.13
C GLY A 32 5.54 3.86 -4.41
N PRO A 33 5.19 4.59 -5.49
CA PRO A 33 3.80 4.83 -5.84
C PRO A 33 3.03 3.54 -6.17
N ASP A 34 3.69 2.55 -6.76
CA ASP A 34 3.07 1.30 -7.20
C ASP A 34 3.72 0.05 -6.58
N ALA A 35 4.77 0.25 -5.78
CA ALA A 35 5.58 -0.81 -5.19
C ALA A 35 5.41 -0.87 -3.67
N TYR A 36 5.28 -2.09 -3.16
CA TYR A 36 5.12 -2.40 -1.75
C TYR A 36 6.22 -3.35 -1.30
N LEU A 37 6.84 -3.06 -0.17
CA LEU A 37 7.76 -3.97 0.50
C LEU A 37 6.96 -4.81 1.49
N VAL A 38 6.99 -6.11 1.31
CA VAL A 38 6.38 -7.06 2.24
C VAL A 38 7.50 -7.76 3.00
N THR A 39 7.52 -7.59 4.31
CA THR A 39 8.43 -8.31 5.21
C THR A 39 7.68 -9.49 5.81
N GLY A 40 8.13 -10.71 5.49
CA GLY A 40 7.61 -11.95 6.05
C GLY A 40 8.13 -12.21 7.47
N GLU A 41 7.63 -13.28 8.08
CA GLU A 41 7.97 -13.63 9.47
C GLU A 41 9.43 -14.05 9.67
N SER A 42 10.10 -14.52 8.61
CA SER A 42 11.53 -14.88 8.63
C SER A 42 12.44 -13.68 8.28
N ASP A 43 11.94 -12.45 8.39
CA ASP A 43 12.62 -11.21 7.96
C ASP A 43 12.98 -11.16 6.46
N GLU A 44 12.43 -12.08 5.67
CA GLU A 44 12.52 -12.09 4.22
C GLU A 44 11.69 -10.95 3.64
N ARG A 45 12.27 -10.20 2.69
CA ARG A 45 11.67 -9.00 2.11
C ARG A 45 11.40 -9.21 0.63
N TYR A 46 10.17 -8.95 0.22
CA TYR A 46 9.75 -9.06 -1.17
C TYR A 46 9.13 -7.75 -1.65
N VAL A 47 9.42 -7.40 -2.89
CA VAL A 47 8.76 -6.29 -3.56
C VAL A 47 7.53 -6.83 -4.27
N VAL A 48 6.42 -6.13 -4.11
CA VAL A 48 5.14 -6.43 -4.71
C VAL A 48 4.71 -5.23 -5.53
N ASP A 49 4.40 -5.45 -6.79
CA ASP A 49 3.71 -4.48 -7.64
C ASP A 49 2.25 -4.92 -7.76
N LEU A 50 1.36 -4.19 -7.08
CA LEU A 50 -0.06 -4.55 -7.07
C LEU A 50 -0.74 -4.27 -8.43
N ALA A 51 -0.25 -3.28 -9.18
CA ALA A 51 -0.80 -2.90 -10.48
C ALA A 51 -0.43 -3.92 -11.56
N ALA A 52 0.84 -4.34 -11.60
CA ALA A 52 1.33 -5.41 -12.46
C ALA A 52 0.93 -6.82 -11.96
N ARG A 53 0.45 -6.92 -10.71
CA ARG A 53 0.18 -8.18 -9.99
C ARG A 53 1.42 -9.08 -9.92
N ASP A 54 2.58 -8.45 -9.78
CA ASP A 54 3.90 -9.10 -9.73
C ASP A 54 4.42 -9.14 -8.29
N CYS A 55 5.18 -10.19 -7.97
CA CYS A 55 5.86 -10.30 -6.70
C CYS A 55 7.21 -11.00 -6.86
N THR A 56 8.25 -10.45 -6.21
CA THR A 56 9.61 -11.02 -6.23
C THR A 56 9.78 -12.26 -5.34
N CYS A 57 8.69 -12.83 -4.81
CA CYS A 57 8.77 -14.02 -3.98
C CYS A 57 8.94 -15.30 -4.81
N PRO A 58 9.67 -16.30 -4.30
CA PRO A 58 9.86 -17.59 -4.99
C PRO A 58 8.54 -18.23 -5.46
N ASP A 59 7.50 -18.26 -4.62
CA ASP A 59 6.22 -18.86 -4.98
C ASP A 59 5.60 -18.24 -6.23
N HIS A 60 5.75 -16.92 -6.43
CA HIS A 60 5.25 -16.25 -7.61
C HIS A 60 6.16 -16.50 -8.82
N THR A 61 7.47 -16.39 -8.65
CA THR A 61 8.46 -16.64 -9.72
C THR A 61 8.38 -18.05 -10.30
N TYR A 62 8.05 -19.06 -9.49
CA TYR A 62 8.03 -20.45 -9.93
C TYR A 62 6.65 -20.97 -10.34
N ARG A 63 5.56 -20.30 -9.94
CA ARG A 63 4.21 -20.85 -10.10
C ARG A 63 3.20 -19.88 -10.72
N ASP A 64 3.58 -18.63 -10.98
CA ASP A 64 2.71 -17.57 -11.57
C ASP A 64 1.33 -17.48 -10.88
N GLU A 65 1.28 -17.82 -9.59
CA GLU A 65 0.04 -17.86 -8.81
C GLU A 65 -0.11 -16.59 -7.95
N GLN A 66 -1.35 -16.29 -7.55
CA GLN A 66 -1.64 -15.21 -6.60
C GLN A 66 -1.04 -15.56 -5.23
N CYS A 67 0.22 -15.16 -5.02
CA CYS A 67 0.97 -15.45 -3.80
C CYS A 67 0.34 -14.78 -2.57
N LYS A 68 0.74 -15.26 -1.39
CA LYS A 68 0.28 -14.70 -0.11
C LYS A 68 0.61 -13.20 0.04
N HIS A 69 1.74 -12.75 -0.51
CA HIS A 69 2.17 -11.35 -0.46
C HIS A 69 1.24 -10.42 -1.24
N LEU A 70 0.83 -10.81 -2.47
CA LEU A 70 -0.14 -10.04 -3.26
C LEU A 70 -1.48 -9.89 -2.52
N ARG A 71 -1.98 -10.96 -1.89
CA ARG A 71 -3.22 -10.90 -1.10
C ARG A 71 -3.07 -10.00 0.12
N ARG A 72 -1.93 -10.09 0.82
CA ARG A 72 -1.65 -9.24 1.98
C ARG A 72 -1.64 -7.76 1.62
N VAL A 73 -0.94 -7.38 0.55
CA VAL A 73 -0.92 -5.99 0.06
C VAL A 73 -2.32 -5.52 -0.33
N ALA A 74 -3.09 -6.34 -1.03
CA ALA A 74 -4.47 -6.00 -1.40
C ALA A 74 -5.36 -5.72 -0.17
N ILE A 75 -5.20 -6.50 0.92
CA ILE A 75 -5.91 -6.27 2.19
C ILE A 75 -5.46 -4.96 2.81
N GLU A 76 -4.17 -4.71 2.95
CA GLU A 76 -3.62 -3.50 3.59
C GLU A 76 -4.02 -2.21 2.84
N VAL A 77 -4.08 -2.27 1.50
CA VAL A 77 -4.62 -1.18 0.67
C VAL A 77 -6.12 -1.01 0.89
N THR A 78 -6.89 -2.10 0.92
CA THR A 78 -8.35 -2.06 1.13
C THR A 78 -8.72 -1.51 2.52
N GLU A 79 -7.90 -1.81 3.54
CA GLU A 79 -8.06 -1.30 4.89
C GLU A 79 -7.51 0.13 5.06
N GLY A 80 -6.93 0.72 4.02
CA GLY A 80 -6.39 2.09 4.04
C GLY A 80 -5.16 2.26 4.93
N ARG A 81 -4.45 1.18 5.25
CA ARG A 81 -3.23 1.21 6.07
C ARG A 81 -2.03 1.66 5.25
N VAL A 82 -1.95 1.23 3.99
CA VAL A 82 -0.97 1.68 2.99
C VAL A 82 -1.66 2.41 1.83
N ALA A 83 -0.91 3.27 1.12
CA ALA A 83 -1.48 4.04 0.03
C ALA A 83 -1.87 3.11 -1.14
N PRO A 84 -2.96 3.42 -1.87
CA PRO A 84 -3.29 2.71 -3.11
C PRO A 84 -2.18 2.81 -4.17
N PRO A 85 -2.17 1.94 -5.19
CA PRO A 85 -1.22 2.06 -6.29
C PRO A 85 -1.42 3.40 -7.03
N GLY A 86 -0.33 3.99 -7.47
CA GLY A 86 -0.27 5.33 -8.05
C GLY A 86 -0.64 6.43 -7.06
N ARG A 87 -0.50 6.19 -5.75
CA ARG A 87 -0.81 7.18 -4.69
C ARG A 87 0.25 7.17 -3.59
N VAL A 88 0.32 8.27 -2.86
CA VAL A 88 1.17 8.42 -1.68
C VAL A 88 0.38 9.06 -0.54
N PHE A 89 0.73 8.71 0.71
CA PHE A 89 0.22 9.42 1.87
C PHE A 89 1.12 10.60 2.23
N ARG A 90 0.52 11.74 2.53
CA ARG A 90 1.20 12.93 3.06
C ARG A 90 0.39 13.52 4.22
N PRO A 91 1.04 13.96 5.31
CA PRO A 91 0.32 14.60 6.40
C PRO A 91 -0.15 16.00 5.98
N CYS A 92 -1.36 16.36 6.41
CA CYS A 92 -1.85 17.73 6.35
C CYS A 92 -0.96 18.62 7.23
N VAL A 93 -0.45 19.73 6.69
CA VAL A 93 0.42 20.63 7.46
C VAL A 93 -0.30 21.33 8.63
N ALA A 94 -1.64 21.41 8.58
CA ALA A 94 -2.45 22.06 9.60
C ALA A 94 -2.82 21.13 10.76
N CYS A 95 -3.23 19.88 10.47
CA CYS A 95 -3.73 18.94 11.49
C CYS A 95 -2.99 17.60 11.59
N GLY A 96 -2.05 17.31 10.68
CA GLY A 96 -1.31 16.06 10.64
C GLY A 96 -2.06 14.86 10.05
N GLU A 97 -3.36 14.99 9.74
CA GLU A 97 -4.16 13.91 9.16
C GLU A 97 -3.60 13.43 7.81
N ARG A 98 -3.68 12.11 7.55
CA ARG A 98 -3.14 11.51 6.33
C ARG A 98 -4.03 11.86 5.14
N VAL A 99 -3.43 12.50 4.13
CA VAL A 99 -4.06 12.81 2.84
C VAL A 99 -3.48 11.89 1.77
N THR A 100 -4.36 11.32 0.96
CA THR A 100 -3.97 10.50 -0.19
C THR A 100 -3.81 11.39 -1.41
N LEU A 101 -2.64 11.39 -2.03
CA LEU A 101 -2.32 12.21 -3.21
C LEU A 101 -1.84 11.34 -4.36
N ALA A 102 -1.98 11.82 -5.59
CA ALA A 102 -1.17 11.29 -6.68
C ALA A 102 0.32 11.63 -6.45
N PRO A 103 1.27 10.84 -6.98
CA PRO A 103 2.70 11.06 -6.79
C PRO A 103 3.21 12.40 -7.34
N ASN A 104 2.53 12.97 -8.33
CA ASN A 104 2.75 14.31 -8.87
C ASN A 104 1.99 15.43 -8.13
N GLY A 105 1.31 15.10 -7.01
CA GLY A 105 0.71 16.06 -6.11
C GLY A 105 -0.65 16.62 -6.51
N GLU A 106 -1.28 16.09 -7.58
CA GLU A 106 -2.66 16.40 -7.91
C GLU A 106 -3.64 15.67 -6.96
N THR A 107 -4.66 16.40 -6.51
CA THR A 107 -5.85 15.86 -5.83
C THR A 107 -6.94 15.54 -6.86
N GLY A 108 -6.60 14.82 -7.94
CA GLY A 108 -7.57 14.33 -8.93
C GLY A 108 -7.25 14.69 -10.39
N ARG A 109 -7.52 13.70 -11.26
CA ARG A 109 -7.30 13.62 -12.72
C ARG A 109 -6.85 14.92 -13.42
N SER A 110 -5.55 14.97 -13.72
CA SER A 110 -4.98 15.72 -14.84
C SER A 110 -4.24 14.82 -15.81
N ASN A 111 -4.37 15.13 -17.10
CA ASN A 111 -3.64 14.50 -18.18
C ASN A 111 -2.26 15.15 -18.29
N GLY A 112 -1.19 14.35 -18.33
CA GLY A 112 0.08 14.77 -18.91
C GLY A 112 1.30 14.55 -18.03
N ASP A 113 2.21 13.72 -18.55
CA ASP A 113 3.60 13.51 -18.16
C ASP A 113 4.37 14.80 -17.92
N GLU A 114 4.42 15.25 -16.67
CA GLU A 114 5.55 16.01 -16.15
C GLU A 114 5.71 15.61 -14.67
N ALA A 115 6.96 15.33 -14.26
CA ALA A 115 7.28 15.02 -12.87
C ALA A 115 7.13 16.29 -12.02
N VAL A 116 5.88 16.66 -11.74
CA VAL A 116 5.53 17.82 -10.93
C VAL A 116 5.82 17.48 -9.48
N THR A 117 6.71 18.26 -8.88
CA THR A 117 7.02 18.21 -7.45
C THR A 117 5.71 18.39 -6.68
N VAL A 118 5.37 17.44 -5.81
CA VAL A 118 4.18 17.51 -4.95
C VAL A 118 4.12 18.90 -4.30
N PRO A 119 3.06 19.71 -4.50
CA PRO A 119 3.02 21.04 -3.93
C PRO A 119 3.01 20.91 -2.41
N THR A 120 4.06 21.39 -1.78
CA THR A 120 4.06 21.69 -0.36
C THR A 120 3.66 23.15 -0.22
N PRO A 121 2.64 23.49 0.60
CA PRO A 121 2.01 22.67 1.64
C PRO A 121 0.85 21.77 1.18
N VAL A 122 0.76 20.57 1.77
CA VAL A 122 -0.39 19.65 1.60
C VAL A 122 -1.44 19.94 2.67
N LEU A 123 -2.69 20.14 2.27
CA LEU A 123 -3.84 20.37 3.15
C LEU A 123 -4.92 19.32 2.90
N CYS A 124 -5.56 18.82 3.96
CA CYS A 124 -6.73 17.96 3.81
C CYS A 124 -7.95 18.77 3.40
N ALA A 125 -9.01 18.13 2.93
CA ALA A 125 -10.23 18.82 2.46
C ALA A 125 -10.84 19.77 3.51
N ALA A 126 -10.69 19.48 4.81
CA ALA A 126 -11.17 20.35 5.88
C ALA A 126 -10.33 21.62 6.10
N HIS A 127 -9.07 21.62 5.65
CA HIS A 127 -8.14 22.75 5.73
C HIS A 127 -7.78 23.30 4.35
N ALA A 128 -8.43 22.82 3.29
CA ALA A 128 -8.23 23.33 1.94
C ALA A 128 -8.84 24.73 1.84
N PHE A 129 -8.14 25.64 1.18
CA PHE A 129 -8.62 27.00 0.96
C PHE A 129 -9.19 27.16 -0.44
N ALA A 130 -10.28 27.91 -0.54
CA ALA A 130 -10.86 28.38 -1.79
C ALA A 130 -10.58 29.87 -1.98
N PRO A 131 -10.47 30.36 -3.23
CA PRO A 131 -10.48 31.80 -3.51
C PRO A 131 -11.69 32.47 -2.86
N GLY A 132 -11.45 33.55 -2.11
CA GLY A 132 -12.42 34.28 -1.31
C GLY A 132 -12.43 33.93 0.19
N ASP A 133 -11.75 32.86 0.61
CA ASP A 133 -11.65 32.52 2.03
C ASP A 133 -10.87 33.57 2.81
N ARG A 134 -11.37 33.91 4.00
CA ARG A 134 -10.68 34.74 5.00
C ARG A 134 -9.80 33.84 5.86
N VAL A 135 -8.49 34.04 5.78
CA VAL A 135 -7.51 33.30 6.57
C VAL A 135 -6.74 34.27 7.45
N ARG A 136 -6.16 33.78 8.55
CA ARG A 136 -5.26 34.58 9.38
C ARG A 136 -3.83 34.20 9.11
N ASP A 137 -3.00 35.20 8.88
CA ASP A 137 -1.56 35.03 8.84
C ASP A 137 -1.07 34.52 10.21
N ARG A 138 -0.27 33.45 10.20
CA ARG A 138 0.23 32.84 11.43
C ARG A 138 1.36 33.65 12.06
N GLU A 139 2.15 34.33 11.25
CA GLU A 139 3.35 35.05 11.68
C GLU A 139 2.99 36.43 12.26
N TYR A 140 2.02 37.11 11.66
CA TYR A 140 1.66 38.50 11.97
C TYR A 140 0.25 38.65 12.54
N GLY A 141 -0.63 37.66 12.37
CA GLY A 141 -1.99 37.67 12.91
C GLY A 141 -3.00 38.48 12.09
N ASP A 142 -2.57 39.03 10.95
CA ASP A 142 -3.40 39.82 10.05
C ASP A 142 -4.42 38.95 9.29
N GLU A 143 -5.58 39.51 8.96
CA GLU A 143 -6.57 38.83 8.12
C GLU A 143 -6.22 39.00 6.63
N LEU A 144 -6.08 37.87 5.94
CA LEU A 144 -5.78 37.78 4.51
C LEU A 144 -6.97 37.18 3.75
N ILE A 145 -7.07 37.49 2.46
CA ILE A 145 -8.02 36.88 1.53
C ILE A 145 -7.24 35.98 0.56
N VAL A 146 -7.69 34.75 0.42
CA VAL A 146 -7.17 33.83 -0.60
C VAL A 146 -7.70 34.28 -1.96
N VAL A 147 -6.83 34.45 -2.96
CA VAL A 147 -7.18 34.95 -4.30
C VAL A 147 -7.01 33.90 -5.38
#